data_AF-A0A2W6SHZ7-F1
#
_entry.id   AF-A0A2W6SHZ7-F1
#
_cell.length_a   1.000
_cell.length_b   1.000
_cell.length_c   1.000
_cell.angle_alpha   90.00
_cell.angle_beta   90.00
_cell.angle_gamma   90.00
#
_symmetry.space_group_name_H-M   'P 1'
#
loop_
_entity.id
_entity.type
_entity.pdbx_description
1 polymer ?
#
loop_
_entity_poly.entity_id
_entity_poly.type
_entity_poly.pdbx_seq_one_letter_code
_entity_poly.pdbx_strand_id
1 'polypeptide(L)'
;MAAEAANPLLAPQGARAAIRVGDRFVMEAEARATPLGLLAVGGLVAAILLAIPPIVRARRGGGGLSPTPKAPAPPQSGDTRRAKRIR
;
A
#
# COMPACT_ATOMS: atom_id res chain seq x y z
N MET A 1 29.28 16.76 42.25
CA MET A 1 29.04 15.50 41.52
C MET A 1 27.69 15.64 40.83
N ALA A 2 27.67 16.06 39.58
CA ALA A 2 26.45 16.17 38.79
C ALA A 2 25.98 14.76 38.43
N ALA A 3 24.73 14.44 38.74
CA ALA A 3 24.12 13.19 38.33
C ALA A 3 24.17 13.09 36.80
N GLU A 4 24.86 12.07 36.30
CA GLU A 4 24.83 11.66 34.90
C GLU A 4 23.37 11.45 34.51
N ALA A 5 22.79 12.39 33.77
CA ALA A 5 21.38 12.36 33.41
C ALA A 5 21.14 11.15 32.50
N ALA A 6 20.63 10.06 33.08
CA ALA A 6 20.25 8.86 32.36
C ALA A 6 19.34 9.24 31.18
N ASN A 7 19.76 8.90 29.96
CA ASN A 7 19.06 9.27 28.73
C ASN A 7 17.60 8.77 28.78
N PRO A 8 16.59 9.66 28.84
CA PRO A 8 15.20 9.28 29.10
C PRO A 8 14.59 8.45 27.96
N LEU A 9 15.21 8.46 26.77
CA LEU A 9 14.78 7.66 25.63
C LEU A 9 15.16 6.17 25.73
N LEU A 10 16.14 5.87 26.59
CA LEU A 10 16.61 4.51 26.86
C LEU A 10 15.97 3.90 28.10
N ALA A 11 15.32 4.71 28.93
CA ALA A 11 14.59 4.23 30.10
C ALA A 11 13.41 3.34 29.67
N PRO A 12 13.36 2.06 30.08
CA PRO A 12 12.23 1.19 29.78
C PRO A 12 10.95 1.69 30.44
N GLN A 13 9.89 1.83 29.65
CA GLN A 13 8.55 2.20 30.13
C GLN A 13 7.65 0.96 30.09
N GLY A 14 6.93 0.71 31.18
CA GLY A 14 6.01 -0.42 31.32
C GLY A 14 4.56 0.03 31.17
N ALA A 15 3.78 -0.70 30.39
CA ALA A 15 2.33 -0.60 30.34
C ALA A 15 1.73 -1.96 30.71
N ARG A 16 0.73 -1.95 31.59
CA ARG A 16 -0.06 -3.15 31.94
C ARG A 16 -1.47 -2.97 31.43
N ALA A 17 -1.99 -4.00 30.77
CA ALA A 17 -3.37 -4.07 30.33
C ALA A 17 -3.99 -5.38 30.85
N ALA A 18 -5.11 -5.26 31.56
CA ALA A 18 -5.93 -6.41 31.91
C ALA A 18 -7.14 -6.43 30.97
N ILE A 19 -7.25 -7.50 30.18
CA ILE A 19 -8.36 -7.72 29.26
C ILE A 19 -9.27 -8.75 29.91
N ARG A 20 -10.50 -8.36 30.23
CA ARG A 20 -11.53 -9.28 30.72
C ARG A 20 -12.53 -9.57 29.61
N VAL A 21 -12.76 -10.85 29.33
CA VAL A 21 -13.76 -11.32 28.35
C VAL A 21 -14.82 -12.15 29.08
N GLY A 22 -15.96 -11.51 29.34
CA GLY A 22 -17.00 -12.05 30.22
C GLY A 22 -16.49 -12.29 31.65
N ASP A 23 -17.09 -13.25 32.35
CA ASP A 23 -16.73 -13.56 33.74
C ASP A 23 -15.67 -14.68 33.87
N ARG A 24 -15.26 -15.29 32.74
CA ARG A 24 -14.43 -16.52 32.75
C ARG A 24 -13.00 -16.33 32.26
N PHE A 25 -12.71 -15.24 31.56
CA PHE A 25 -11.38 -15.03 30.97
C PHE A 25 -10.82 -13.68 31.40
N VAL A 26 -9.70 -13.74 32.12
CA VAL A 26 -8.87 -12.59 32.46
C VAL A 26 -7.51 -12.83 31.84
N MET A 27 -7.12 -11.99 30.88
CA MET A 27 -5.77 -11.93 30.35
C MET A 27 -5.06 -10.71 30.92
N GLU A 28 -3.88 -10.92 31.50
CA GLU A 28 -2.98 -9.85 31.87
C GLU A 28 -1.86 -9.77 30.84
N ALA A 29 -1.69 -8.58 30.25
CA ALA A 29 -0.60 -8.26 29.35
C ALA A 29 0.28 -7.20 30.00
N GLU A 30 1.56 -7.50 30.16
CA GLU A 30 2.58 -6.53 30.54
C GLU A 30 3.51 -6.30 29.35
N ALA A 31 3.51 -5.07 28.83
CA ALA A 31 4.41 -4.65 27.78
C ALA A 31 5.47 -3.73 28.36
N ARG A 32 6.75 -4.04 28.12
CA ARG A 32 7.87 -3.16 28.42
C ARG A 32 8.51 -2.73 27.13
N ALA A 33 8.55 -1.42 26.89
CA ALA A 33 9.15 -0.85 25.68
C ALA A 33 9.92 0.42 26.03
N THR A 34 11.02 0.67 25.33
CA THR A 34 11.68 1.98 25.38
C THR A 34 11.02 2.91 24.37
N PRO A 35 10.94 4.23 24.64
CA PRO A 35 10.45 5.20 23.66
C PRO A 35 11.19 5.11 22.32
N LEU A 36 12.52 4.91 22.37
CA LEU A 36 13.34 4.72 21.19
C LEU A 36 12.97 3.44 20.41
N GLY A 37 12.70 2.33 21.10
CA GLY A 37 12.27 1.09 20.48
C GLY A 37 10.90 1.22 19.81
N LEU A 38 9.96 1.93 20.44
CA LEU A 38 8.65 2.18 19.87
C LEU A 38 8.73 3.04 18.59
N LEU A 39 9.58 4.08 18.60
CA LEU A 39 9.85 4.91 17.44
C LEU A 39 10.47 4.08 16.29
N ALA A 40 11.44 3.22 16.60
CA ALA A 40 12.10 2.37 15.62
C ALA A 40 11.11 1.41 14.96
N VAL A 41 10.27 0.73 15.74
CA VAL A 41 9.23 -0.18 15.23
C VAL A 41 8.20 0.59 14.40
N GLY A 42 7.73 1.75 14.90
CA GLY A 42 6.79 2.59 14.17
C GLY A 42 7.35 3.07 12.81
N GLY A 43 8.61 3.50 12.79
CA GLY A 43 9.31 3.90 11.57
C GLY A 43 9.47 2.74 10.58
N LEU A 44 9.82 1.55 11.07
CA LEU A 44 9.91 0.35 10.25
C LEU A 44 8.55 -0.01 9.61
N VAL A 45 7.48 -0.03 10.41
CA VAL A 45 6.13 -0.32 9.91
C VAL A 45 5.68 0.73 8.89
N ALA A 46 5.91 2.02 9.17
CA ALA A 46 5.59 3.09 8.23
C ALA A 46 6.38 2.95 6.91
N ALA A 47 7.66 2.59 6.96
CA ALA A 47 8.48 2.35 5.77
C ALA A 47 7.93 1.18 4.92
N ILE A 48 7.52 0.08 5.56
CA ILE A 48 6.90 -1.07 4.88
C ILE A 48 5.60 -0.64 4.20
N LEU A 49 4.73 0.07 4.92
CA LEU A 49 3.45 0.53 4.36
C LEU A 49 3.65 1.52 3.21
N LEU A 50 4.65 2.40 3.30
CA LEU A 50 4.97 3.37 2.25
C LEU A 50 5.60 2.74 1.00
N ALA A 51 6.20 1.56 1.11
CA ALA A 51 6.74 0.82 -0.03
C ALA A 51 5.66 0.24 -0.95
N ILE A 52 4.43 0.01 -0.45
CA ILE A 52 3.34 -0.64 -1.21
C ILE A 52 2.73 0.26 -2.30
N PRO A 53 2.38 1.54 -2.05
CA PRO A 53 1.76 2.42 -3.04
C PRO A 53 2.50 2.56 -4.39
N PRO A 54 3.84 2.73 -4.46
CA PRO A 54 4.53 2.82 -5.75
C PRO A 54 4.45 1.51 -6.56
N ILE A 55 4.42 0.34 -5.90
CA ILE A 55 4.24 -0.96 -6.57
C ILE A 55 2.85 -1.04 -7.22
N VAL A 56 1.82 -0.63 -6.49
CA VAL A 56 0.43 -0.59 -7.00
C VAL A 56 0.29 0.46 -8.12
N ARG A 57 0.93 1.62 -7.97
CA ARG A 57 0.94 2.69 -8.98
C ARG A 57 1.62 2.26 -10.27
N ALA A 58 2.75 1.55 -10.20
CA ALA A 58 3.45 1.03 -11.37
C ALA A 58 2.57 0.05 -12.16
N ARG A 59 1.80 -0.80 -11.47
CA ARG A 59 0.84 -1.70 -12.13
C ARG A 59 -0.35 -0.98 -12.77
N ARG A 60 -0.83 0.11 -12.17
CA ARG A 60 -1.93 0.92 -12.75
C ARG A 60 -1.46 1.82 -13.89
N GLY A 61 -0.21 2.30 -13.87
CA GLY A 61 0.35 3.17 -14.91
C GLY A 61 0.83 2.45 -16.17
N GLY A 62 1.12 1.15 -16.09
CA GLY A 62 1.56 0.32 -17.24
C GLY A 62 0.43 -0.34 -18.05
N GLY A 63 -0.83 -0.17 -17.65
CA GLY A 63 -2.01 -0.73 -18.31
C GLY A 63 -2.51 0.07 -19.51
N GLY A 64 -1.64 0.81 -20.19
CA GLY A 64 -1.92 1.37 -21.50
C GLY A 64 -1.93 0.24 -22.52
N LEU A 65 -3.05 -0.50 -22.61
CA LEU A 65 -3.39 -1.16 -23.85
C LEU A 65 -3.36 -0.07 -24.93
N SER A 66 -2.37 -0.14 -25.81
CA SER A 66 -2.45 0.54 -27.10
C SER A 66 -3.82 0.20 -27.69
N PRO A 67 -4.61 1.19 -28.15
CA PRO A 67 -5.82 0.89 -28.89
C PRO A 67 -5.38 0.00 -30.04
N THR A 68 -5.84 -1.26 -30.03
CA THR A 68 -5.65 -2.19 -31.13
C THR A 68 -6.04 -1.43 -32.39
N PRO A 69 -5.17 -1.33 -33.42
CA PRO A 69 -5.54 -0.69 -34.66
C PRO A 69 -6.81 -1.35 -35.16
N LYS A 70 -7.92 -0.60 -35.16
CA LYS A 70 -9.22 -1.09 -35.60
C LYS A 70 -9.01 -1.59 -37.03
N ALA A 71 -9.20 -2.88 -37.25
CA ALA A 71 -9.02 -3.49 -38.57
C ALA A 71 -9.76 -2.65 -39.62
N PRO A 72 -9.17 -2.41 -40.80
CA PRO A 72 -9.83 -1.62 -41.84
C PRO A 72 -11.20 -2.22 -42.11
N ALA A 73 -12.23 -1.36 -42.09
CA ALA A 73 -13.61 -1.78 -42.27
C ALA A 73 -13.72 -2.61 -43.56
N PRO A 74 -14.48 -3.72 -43.54
CA PRO A 74 -14.62 -4.56 -44.72
C PRO A 74 -15.14 -3.72 -45.90
N PRO A 75 -14.62 -3.95 -47.12
CA PRO A 75 -15.01 -3.19 -48.28
C PRO A 75 -16.52 -3.27 -48.45
N GLN A 76 -17.19 -2.11 -48.38
CA GLN A 76 -18.63 -2.04 -48.57
C GLN A 76 -18.93 -2.48 -50.01
N SER A 77 -19.66 -3.58 -50.16
CA SER A 77 -19.97 -4.25 -51.41
C SER A 77 -20.82 -3.43 -52.41
N GLY A 78 -20.96 -2.12 -52.19
CA GLY A 78 -21.78 -1.21 -52.99
C GLY A 78 -21.00 -0.40 -54.04
N ASP A 79 -19.67 -0.31 -53.95
CA ASP A 79 -18.91 0.67 -54.75
C ASP A 79 -18.57 0.21 -56.19
N THR A 80 -18.82 -1.06 -56.53
CA THR A 80 -18.54 -1.57 -57.89
C THR A 80 -19.55 -1.11 -58.94
N ARG A 81 -20.66 -0.47 -58.55
CA ARG A 81 -21.69 0.02 -59.50
C ARG A 81 -21.34 1.35 -60.18
N ARG A 82 -20.34 2.09 -59.69
CA ARG A 82 -20.01 3.43 -60.24
C ARG A 82 -19.01 3.40 -61.40
N ALA A 83 -18.29 2.30 -61.60
CA ALA A 83 -17.27 2.19 -62.65
C ALA A 83 -17.82 1.79 -64.03
N LYS A 84 -19.12 1.50 -64.17
CA LYS A 84 -19.71 0.97 -65.42
C LYS A 84 -20.68 1.92 -66.14
N ARG A 85 -20.65 3.22 -65.79
CA ARG A 85 -21.57 4.24 -66.35
C ARG A 85 -20.90 5.26 -67.26
N ILE A 86 -19.67 4.99 -67.71
CA ILE A 86 -18.95 5.79 -68.70
C ILE A 86 -18.40 4.84 -69.76
N ARG A 87 -19.27 4.42 -70.68
CA ARG A 87 -18.92 3.96 -72.03
C ARG A 87 -20.06 4.38 -72.95
#